data_AF-A0A2E8S7Y8-F1
#
_entry.id   AF-A0A2E8S7Y8-F1
#
_cell.length_a   1.000
_cell.length_b   1.000
_cell.length_c   1.000
_cell.angle_alpha   90.00
_cell.angle_beta   90.00
_cell.angle_gamma   90.00
#
_symmetry.space_group_name_H-M   'P 1'
#
loop_
_entity.id
_entity.type
_entity.pdbx_description
1 polymer ?
#
loop_
_entity_poly.entity_id
_entity_poly.type
_entity_poly.pdbx_seq_one_letter_code
_entity_poly.pdbx_strand_id
1 'polypeptide(L)'
;MPNSNQAKAQKLIQDLILFFVKENYNKYLSDNEIKKIQDDQIESVVKKIYQEKKSNIKEFLTTSLKKIMGEDYIGDLFVNNICIDIFRDDQLCTNRIILEIKNYQKNI
;
A
#
# COMPACT_ATOMS: atom_id res chain seq x y z
N MET A 1 13.74 -13.95 -17.55
CA MET A 1 13.59 -14.33 -16.13
C MET A 1 13.63 -13.05 -15.29
N PRO A 2 12.76 -12.85 -14.30
CA PRO A 2 12.88 -11.69 -13.41
C PRO A 2 14.22 -11.77 -12.67
N ASN A 3 14.98 -10.68 -12.67
CA ASN A 3 16.24 -10.60 -11.92
C ASN A 3 15.92 -10.69 -10.40
N SER A 4 16.79 -11.30 -9.58
CA SER A 4 16.50 -11.52 -8.14
C SER A 4 16.14 -10.23 -7.38
N ASN A 5 16.68 -9.09 -7.81
CA ASN A 5 16.38 -7.76 -7.26
C ASN A 5 14.99 -7.23 -7.65
N GLN A 6 14.44 -7.64 -8.79
CA GLN A 6 13.09 -7.25 -9.22
C GLN A 6 12.01 -7.93 -8.37
N ALA A 7 12.18 -9.21 -8.06
CA ALA A 7 11.25 -9.94 -7.18
C ALA A 7 11.28 -9.38 -5.75
N LYS A 8 12.47 -9.03 -5.23
CA LYS A 8 12.61 -8.35 -3.93
C LYS A 8 11.90 -7.00 -3.92
N ALA A 9 12.10 -6.19 -4.96
CA ALA A 9 11.47 -4.90 -5.08
C ALA A 9 9.94 -4.99 -5.18
N GLN A 10 9.42 -5.96 -5.91
CA GLN A 10 7.97 -6.18 -6.02
C GLN A 10 7.36 -6.52 -4.67
N LYS A 11 8.03 -7.37 -3.87
CA LYS A 11 7.60 -7.68 -2.51
C LYS A 11 7.65 -6.45 -1.60
N LEU A 12 8.75 -5.69 -1.64
CA LEU A 12 8.88 -4.43 -0.90
C LEU A 12 7.78 -3.42 -1.27
N ILE A 13 7.44 -3.30 -2.55
CA ILE A 13 6.35 -2.44 -2.99
C ILE A 13 5.02 -2.86 -2.36
N GLN A 14 4.69 -4.15 -2.37
CA GLN A 14 3.47 -4.66 -1.75
C GLN A 14 3.44 -4.38 -0.24
N ASP A 15 4.55 -4.64 0.45
CA ASP A 15 4.68 -4.42 1.88
C ASP A 15 4.55 -2.92 2.23
N LEU A 16 5.16 -2.05 1.43
CA LEU A 16 5.08 -0.60 1.61
C LEU A 16 3.68 -0.05 1.33
N ILE A 17 2.96 -0.55 0.32
CA ILE A 17 1.56 -0.18 0.07
C ILE A 17 0.70 -0.57 1.28
N LEU A 18 0.89 -1.78 1.79
CA LEU A 18 0.14 -2.26 2.95
C LEU A 18 0.45 -1.41 4.19
N PHE A 19 1.72 -1.11 4.43
CA PHE A 19 2.15 -0.23 5.51
C PHE A 19 1.51 1.16 5.39
N PHE A 20 1.57 1.77 4.21
CA PHE A 20 0.98 3.08 3.96
C PHE A 20 -0.52 3.08 4.25
N VAL A 21 -1.27 2.07 3.80
CA VAL A 21 -2.71 2.01 4.07
C VAL A 21 -3.00 1.77 5.55
N LYS A 22 -2.23 0.91 6.24
CA LYS A 22 -2.35 0.70 7.69
C LYS A 22 -2.11 1.98 8.48
N GLU A 23 -1.07 2.75 8.14
CA GLU A 23 -0.79 4.04 8.79
C GLU A 23 -1.92 5.05 8.55
N ASN A 24 -2.43 5.16 7.32
CA ASN A 24 -3.56 6.04 7.01
C ASN A 24 -4.85 5.57 7.69
N TYR A 25 -5.05 4.26 7.83
CA TYR A 25 -6.17 3.68 8.56
C TYR A 25 -6.09 3.99 10.06
N ASN A 26 -4.93 3.79 10.68
CA ASN A 26 -4.67 4.15 12.08
C ASN A 26 -4.84 5.65 12.33
N LYS A 27 -4.40 6.47 11.38
CA LYS A 27 -4.64 7.90 11.40
C LYS A 27 -6.13 8.22 11.31
N TYR A 28 -6.88 7.58 10.40
CA TYR A 28 -8.33 7.74 10.33
C TYR A 28 -9.02 7.37 11.65
N LEU A 29 -8.62 6.26 12.28
CA LEU A 29 -9.11 5.85 13.59
C LEU A 29 -8.85 6.93 14.64
N SER A 30 -7.63 7.44 14.69
CA SER A 30 -7.21 8.48 15.64
C SER A 30 -7.92 9.81 15.41
N ASP A 31 -8.01 10.25 14.15
CA ASP A 31 -8.65 11.52 13.75
C ASP A 31 -10.16 11.51 14.03
N ASN A 32 -10.80 10.33 14.03
CA ASN A 32 -12.23 10.16 14.33
C ASN A 32 -12.48 9.65 15.77
N GLU A 33 -11.43 9.52 16.59
CA GLU A 33 -11.51 9.03 17.98
C GLU A 33 -12.19 7.65 18.12
N ILE A 34 -12.06 6.80 17.11
CA ILE A 34 -12.63 5.45 17.08
C ILE A 34 -11.53 4.39 17.19
N LYS A 35 -11.84 3.26 17.84
CA LYS A 35 -10.89 2.13 17.95
C LYS A 35 -11.02 1.12 16.82
N LYS A 36 -12.17 1.10 16.15
CA LYS A 36 -12.49 0.18 15.06
C LYS A 36 -13.54 0.77 14.13
N ILE A 37 -13.46 0.36 12.87
CA ILE A 37 -14.47 0.62 11.84
C ILE A 37 -15.33 -0.64 11.71
N GLN A 38 -16.63 -0.47 11.48
CA GLN A 38 -17.50 -1.62 11.21
C GLN A 38 -17.08 -2.31 9.90
N ASP A 39 -17.19 -3.64 9.84
CA ASP A 39 -16.66 -4.47 8.74
C ASP A 39 -17.23 -4.11 7.36
N ASP A 40 -18.45 -3.58 7.32
CA ASP A 40 -19.16 -3.05 6.15
C ASP A 40 -18.63 -1.68 5.70
N GLN A 41 -18.11 -0.88 6.64
CA GLN A 41 -17.56 0.45 6.37
C GLN A 41 -16.07 0.43 6.02
N ILE A 42 -15.33 -0.63 6.41
CA ILE A 42 -13.88 -0.75 6.12
C ILE A 42 -13.60 -0.65 4.62
N GLU A 43 -14.42 -1.31 3.79
CA GLU A 43 -14.23 -1.28 2.34
C GLU A 43 -14.31 0.15 1.78
N SER A 44 -15.28 0.94 2.24
CA SER A 44 -15.45 2.33 1.82
C SER A 44 -14.25 3.19 2.24
N VAL A 45 -13.81 3.06 3.49
CA VAL A 45 -12.69 3.83 4.04
C VAL A 45 -11.37 3.47 3.36
N VAL A 46 -11.09 2.19 3.16
CA VAL A 46 -9.89 1.72 2.47
C VAL A 46 -9.90 2.18 1.01
N LYS A 47 -11.03 2.06 0.31
CA LYS A 47 -11.18 2.59 -1.06
C LYS A 47 -10.89 4.09 -1.12
N LYS A 48 -11.43 4.87 -0.18
CA LYS A 48 -11.22 6.32 -0.09
C LYS A 48 -9.74 6.65 0.13
N ILE A 49 -9.10 6.02 1.11
CA ILE A 49 -7.65 6.18 1.38
C ILE A 49 -6.85 5.83 0.13
N TYR A 50 -7.15 4.70 -0.50
CA TYR A 50 -6.42 4.23 -1.66
C TYR A 50 -6.58 5.15 -2.87
N GLN A 51 -7.81 5.58 -3.19
CA GLN A 51 -8.12 6.46 -4.31
C GLN A 51 -7.55 7.87 -4.11
N GLU A 52 -7.77 8.48 -2.95
CA GLU A 52 -7.29 9.84 -2.65
C GLU A 52 -5.77 9.91 -2.56
N LYS A 53 -5.11 8.79 -2.25
CA LYS A 53 -3.66 8.74 -2.04
C LYS A 53 -2.90 8.02 -3.14
N LYS A 54 -3.49 7.60 -4.27
CA LYS A 54 -2.72 6.91 -5.34
C LYS A 54 -1.46 7.67 -5.77
N SER A 55 -1.59 8.99 -5.94
CA SER A 55 -0.45 9.87 -6.26
C SER A 55 0.60 9.85 -5.15
N ASN A 56 0.16 9.92 -3.90
CA ASN A 56 1.03 9.92 -2.73
C ASN A 56 1.68 8.56 -2.47
N ILE A 57 0.99 7.46 -2.77
CA ILE A 57 1.53 6.09 -2.67
C ILE A 57 2.72 5.95 -3.61
N LYS A 58 2.61 6.44 -4.85
CA LYS A 58 3.71 6.39 -5.81
C LYS A 58 4.96 7.14 -5.32
N GLU A 59 4.76 8.35 -4.80
CA GLU A 59 5.85 9.16 -4.25
C GLU A 59 6.46 8.52 -2.99
N PHE A 60 5.61 8.00 -2.10
CA PHE A 60 6.03 7.27 -0.91
C PHE A 60 6.85 6.03 -1.27
N LEU A 61 6.40 5.24 -2.23
CA LEU A 61 7.09 4.03 -2.71
C LEU A 61 8.45 4.38 -3.30
N THR A 62 8.51 5.37 -4.18
CA THR A 62 9.75 5.79 -4.83
C THR A 62 10.77 6.25 -3.80
N THR A 63 10.35 7.10 -2.86
CA THR A 63 11.22 7.62 -1.79
C THR A 63 11.68 6.52 -0.83
N SER A 64 10.77 5.62 -0.43
CA SER A 64 11.06 4.52 0.48
C SER A 64 12.00 3.49 -0.15
N LEU A 65 11.75 3.10 -1.40
CA LEU A 65 12.60 2.15 -2.10
C LEU A 65 14.00 2.70 -2.36
N LYS A 66 14.14 4.00 -2.71
CA LYS A 66 15.45 4.64 -2.84
C LYS A 66 16.23 4.55 -1.54
N LYS A 67 15.56 4.78 -0.40
CA LYS A 67 16.18 4.70 0.93
C LYS A 67 16.52 3.26 1.34
N ILE A 68 15.66 2.30 1.03
CA ILE A 68 15.83 0.89 1.43
C ILE A 68 16.87 0.18 0.54
N MET A 69 16.84 0.43 -0.77
CA MET A 69 17.69 -0.27 -1.73
C MET A 69 19.04 0.43 -1.95
N GLY A 70 19.13 1.75 -1.71
CA GLY A 70 20.37 2.49 -1.89
C GLY A 70 20.96 2.30 -3.29
N GLU A 71 22.17 1.74 -3.36
CA GLU A 71 22.87 1.45 -4.62
C GLU A 71 22.19 0.37 -5.47
N ASP A 72 21.42 -0.53 -4.87
CA ASP A 72 20.69 -1.60 -5.56
C ASP A 72 19.35 -1.13 -6.16
N TYR A 73 19.08 0.18 -6.14
CA TYR A 73 17.81 0.72 -6.58
C TYR A 73 17.55 0.42 -8.07
N ILE A 74 16.44 -0.28 -8.32
CA ILE A 74 16.00 -0.76 -9.63
C ILE A 74 15.59 0.32 -10.64
N GLY A 75 15.56 1.59 -10.21
CA GLY A 75 15.19 2.74 -11.02
C GLY A 75 13.70 3.12 -10.99
N ASP A 76 13.43 4.42 -11.14
CA ASP A 76 12.09 5.02 -11.07
C ASP A 76 11.14 4.43 -12.12
N LEU A 77 11.66 4.12 -13.32
CA LEU A 77 10.87 3.54 -14.41
C LEU A 77 10.27 2.18 -14.02
N PHE A 78 11.06 1.33 -13.35
CA PHE A 78 10.60 0.01 -12.95
C PHE A 78 9.58 0.08 -11.81
N VAL A 79 9.81 0.96 -10.83
CA VAL A 79 8.83 1.25 -9.77
C VAL A 79 7.52 1.77 -10.37
N ASN A 80 7.60 2.67 -11.35
CA ASN A 80 6.43 3.20 -12.04
C ASN A 80 5.65 2.12 -12.77
N ASN A 81 6.34 1.21 -13.48
CA ASN A 81 5.69 0.12 -14.19
C ASN A 81 4.98 -0.83 -13.23
N ILE A 82 5.61 -1.21 -12.11
CA ILE A 82 4.95 -2.02 -11.08
C ILE A 82 3.74 -1.29 -10.49
N CYS A 83 3.87 0.00 -10.19
CA CYS A 83 2.75 0.79 -9.69
C CYS A 83 1.60 0.81 -10.69
N ILE A 84 1.89 0.99 -11.98
CA ILE A 84 0.88 0.96 -13.04
C ILE A 84 0.19 -0.41 -13.09
N ASP A 85 0.94 -1.50 -13.03
CA ASP A 85 0.37 -2.85 -13.05
C ASP A 85 -0.50 -3.12 -11.82
N ILE A 86 -0.06 -2.70 -10.63
CA ILE A 86 -0.82 -2.82 -9.38
C ILE A 86 -2.09 -1.95 -9.42
N PHE A 87 -1.99 -0.71 -9.91
CA PHE A 87 -3.12 0.23 -9.99
C PHE A 87 -4.08 -0.07 -11.15
N ARG A 88 -3.62 -0.83 -12.16
CA ARG A 88 -4.51 -1.37 -13.20
C ARG A 88 -5.38 -2.48 -12.66
N ASP A 89 -4.85 -3.31 -11.77
CA ASP A 89 -5.60 -4.34 -11.05
C ASP A 89 -6.14 -3.82 -9.71
N ASP A 90 -6.77 -2.65 -9.80
CA ASP A 90 -7.22 -1.84 -8.68
C ASP A 90 -8.15 -2.61 -7.73
N GLN A 91 -8.97 -3.50 -8.31
CA GLN A 91 -9.96 -4.27 -7.58
C GLN A 91 -9.31 -5.40 -6.77
N LEU A 92 -8.39 -6.18 -7.35
CA LEU A 92 -7.69 -7.23 -6.60
C LEU A 92 -6.76 -6.65 -5.54
N CYS A 93 -6.05 -5.56 -5.85
CA CYS A 93 -5.18 -4.90 -4.89
C CYS A 93 -5.99 -4.35 -3.70
N THR A 94 -7.06 -3.61 -3.98
CA THR A 94 -7.93 -3.05 -2.94
C THR A 94 -8.57 -4.14 -2.08
N ASN A 95 -9.08 -5.22 -2.69
CA ASN A 95 -9.67 -6.34 -1.96
C ASN A 95 -8.66 -7.00 -1.00
N ARG A 96 -7.42 -7.20 -1.46
CA ARG A 96 -6.35 -7.74 -0.61
C ARG A 96 -6.05 -6.83 0.57
N ILE A 97 -5.95 -5.52 0.33
CA ILE A 97 -5.73 -4.52 1.38
C ILE A 97 -6.90 -4.51 2.38
N ILE A 98 -8.15 -4.58 1.91
CA ILE A 98 -9.33 -4.66 2.78
C ILE A 98 -9.25 -5.88 3.71
N LEU A 99 -8.92 -7.05 3.17
CA LEU A 99 -8.77 -8.27 3.97
C LEU A 99 -7.66 -8.13 5.01
N GLU A 100 -6.52 -7.55 4.64
CA GLU A 100 -5.42 -7.28 5.56
C GLU A 100 -5.80 -6.28 6.66
N ILE A 101 -6.56 -5.23 6.35
CA ILE A 101 -7.05 -4.25 7.34
C ILE A 101 -8.09 -4.89 8.27
N LYS A 102 -9.02 -5.70 7.73
CA LYS A 102 -9.95 -6.49 8.54
C LYS A 102 -9.21 -7.41 9.51
N ASN A 103 -8.17 -8.09 9.03
CA ASN A 103 -7.36 -8.96 9.85
C ASN A 103 -6.53 -8.17 10.88
N TYR A 104 -5.95 -7.05 10.48
CA TYR A 104 -5.22 -6.15 11.37
C TYR A 104 -6.12 -5.66 12.51
N GLN A 105 -7.33 -5.18 12.19
CA GLN A 105 -8.32 -4.75 13.17
C GLN A 105 -8.70 -5.83 14.19
N LYS A 106 -8.78 -7.10 13.79
CA LYS A 106 -9.07 -8.22 14.72
C LYS A 106 -7.99 -8.41 15.78
N ASN A 107 -6.79 -7.86 15.56
CA ASN A 107 -5.64 -7.96 16.46
C ASN A 107 -5.36 -6.65 17.22
N ILE A 108 -6.26 -5.66 17.14
CA ILE A 108 -6.23 -4.41 17.93
C ILE A 108 -7.22 -4.53 19.10
#